data_AF-A0ABD3XYU8-F1
#
_entry.id   AF-A0ABD3XYU8-F1
#
_cell.length_a   1.000
_cell.length_b   1.000
_cell.length_c   1.000
_cell.angle_alpha   90.00
_cell.angle_beta   90.00
_cell.angle_gamma   90.00
#
_symmetry.space_group_name_H-M   'P 1'
#
loop_
_entity.id
_entity.type
_entity.pdbx_description
1 polymer ?
#
loop_
_entity_poly.entity_id
_entity_poly.type
_entity_poly.pdbx_seq_one_letter_code
_entity_poly.pdbx_strand_id
1 'polypeptide(L)'
;MGGRDAVSPAKQLLVFLWHISNLESVSETSNLFGISPSTAQGCVHSVAKIWLHTPFRDNGHLTAQQRRYNRAISGVRQTVERAIGHLKGRFRRLTALHCTDVEKNCHLVMAACVLHNLCILTDDDILIFINMEEAEDANQYHNIFRNAVMGEQKRNQLLNLF
;
A
#
# COMPACT_ATOMS: atom_id res chain seq x y z
N MET A 1 -3.89 -6.52 38.26
CA MET A 1 -2.76 -5.68 37.84
C MET A 1 -1.74 -6.57 37.15
N GLY A 2 -1.37 -6.26 35.91
CA GLY A 2 -0.46 -7.08 35.09
C GLY A 2 -0.57 -6.67 33.62
N GLY A 3 -0.33 -5.39 33.31
CA GLY A 3 -0.25 -4.93 31.93
C GLY A 3 1.04 -5.44 31.32
N ARG A 4 0.95 -6.21 30.22
CA ARG A 4 2.14 -6.61 29.46
C ARG A 4 2.89 -5.35 29.02
N ASP A 5 4.21 -5.36 29.15
CA ASP A 5 5.06 -4.25 28.75
C ASP A 5 4.82 -3.85 27.29
N ALA A 6 4.85 -2.56 27.02
CA ALA A 6 4.69 -2.04 25.66
C ALA A 6 5.80 -2.62 24.76
N VAL A 7 5.40 -3.17 23.60
CA VAL A 7 6.35 -3.71 22.61
C VAL A 7 7.25 -2.59 22.11
N SER A 8 8.57 -2.74 22.24
CA SER A 8 9.53 -1.72 21.83
C SER A 8 9.45 -1.42 20.32
N PRO A 9 9.74 -0.19 19.87
CA PRO A 9 9.69 0.16 18.44
C PRO A 9 10.53 -0.76 17.55
N ALA A 10 11.72 -1.15 18.01
CA ALA A 10 12.57 -2.10 17.29
C ALA A 10 11.89 -3.48 17.11
N LYS A 11 11.22 -3.98 18.15
CA LYS A 11 10.48 -5.24 18.07
C LYS A 11 9.25 -5.12 17.16
N GLN A 12 8.57 -3.96 17.15
CA GLN A 12 7.47 -3.72 16.21
C GLN A 12 7.94 -3.76 14.74
N LEU A 13 9.11 -3.18 14.44
CA LEU A 13 9.72 -3.21 13.11
C LEU A 13 10.10 -4.63 12.69
N LEU A 14 10.70 -5.41 13.58
CA LEU A 14 11.05 -6.81 13.31
C LEU A 14 9.80 -7.67 13.05
N VAL A 15 8.75 -7.49 13.85
CA VAL A 15 7.46 -8.17 13.63
C VAL A 15 6.88 -7.79 12.26
N PHE A 16 6.88 -6.51 11.90
CA PHE A 16 6.41 -6.05 10.59
C PHE A 16 7.22 -6.64 9.44
N LEU A 17 8.55 -6.50 9.46
CA LEU A 17 9.45 -6.98 8.41
C LEU A 17 9.32 -8.49 8.22
N TRP A 18 9.29 -9.25 9.31
CA TRP A 18 9.10 -10.70 9.26
C TRP A 18 7.76 -11.06 8.63
N HIS A 19 6.69 -10.39 9.05
CA HIS A 19 5.34 -10.66 8.57
C HIS A 19 5.15 -10.32 7.08
N ILE A 20 5.81 -9.27 6.57
CA ILE A 20 5.69 -8.91 5.14
C ILE A 20 6.67 -9.69 4.25
N SER A 21 7.78 -10.20 4.81
CA SER A 21 8.79 -10.94 4.05
C SER A 21 8.45 -12.42 3.91
N ASN A 22 7.58 -12.94 4.78
CA ASN A 22 7.16 -14.33 4.80
C ASN A 22 5.64 -14.41 4.67
N LEU A 23 5.12 -15.39 3.93
CA LEU A 23 3.68 -15.63 3.77
C LEU A 23 3.08 -16.34 5.01
N GLU A 24 3.48 -15.92 6.21
CA GLU A 24 3.00 -16.47 7.47
C GLU A 24 1.75 -15.75 7.97
N SER A 25 0.88 -16.49 8.65
CA SER A 25 -0.27 -15.93 9.35
C SER A 25 0.17 -15.05 10.52
N VAL A 26 -0.68 -14.09 10.90
CA VAL A 26 -0.46 -13.25 12.09
C VAL A 26 -0.28 -14.11 13.36
N SER A 27 -0.92 -15.27 13.42
CA SER A 27 -0.80 -16.23 14.52
C SER A 27 0.58 -16.86 14.61
N GLU A 28 1.17 -17.24 13.47
CA GLU A 28 2.54 -17.80 13.42
C GLU A 28 3.57 -16.73 13.78
N THR A 29 3.43 -15.53 13.21
CA THR A 29 4.26 -14.37 13.60
C THR A 29 4.12 -14.08 15.10
N SER A 30 2.91 -14.13 15.65
CA SER A 30 2.66 -13.90 17.08
C SER A 30 3.41 -14.89 17.97
N ASN A 31 3.37 -16.17 17.61
CA ASN A 31 4.06 -17.24 18.34
C ASN A 31 5.57 -17.03 18.30
N LEU A 32 6.12 -16.71 17.12
CA LEU A 32 7.56 -16.49 16.93
C LEU A 32 8.09 -15.36 17.82
N PHE A 33 7.34 -14.27 17.96
CA PHE A 33 7.78 -13.11 18.74
C PHE A 33 7.33 -13.14 20.21
N GLY A 34 6.65 -14.20 20.65
CA GLY A 34 6.15 -14.35 22.03
C GLY A 34 5.18 -13.25 22.43
N ILE A 35 4.35 -12.78 21.50
CA ILE A 35 3.32 -11.76 21.72
C ILE A 35 1.93 -12.35 21.47
N SER A 36 0.85 -11.61 21.73
CA SER A 36 -0.50 -12.05 21.34
C SER A 36 -0.81 -11.70 19.88
N PRO A 37 -1.72 -12.44 19.21
CA PRO A 37 -2.05 -12.19 17.81
C PRO A 37 -2.57 -10.77 17.57
N SER A 38 -3.35 -10.23 18.50
CA SER A 38 -3.82 -8.84 18.44
C SER A 38 -2.68 -7.82 18.54
N THR A 39 -1.66 -8.10 19.35
CA THR A 39 -0.47 -7.25 19.46
C THR A 39 0.39 -7.36 18.20
N ALA A 40 0.55 -8.56 17.63
CA ALA A 40 1.25 -8.75 16.36
C ALA A 40 0.56 -7.97 15.23
N GLN A 41 -0.76 -8.10 15.11
CA GLN A 41 -1.57 -7.32 14.16
C GLN A 41 -1.45 -5.81 14.41
N GLY A 42 -1.44 -5.39 15.67
CA GLY A 42 -1.22 -4.00 16.07
C GLY A 42 0.16 -3.48 15.63
N CYS A 43 1.22 -4.28 15.74
CA CYS A 43 2.57 -3.92 15.30
C CYS A 43 2.63 -3.75 13.79
N VAL A 44 2.12 -4.73 13.03
CA VAL A 44 2.08 -4.70 11.56
C VAL A 44 1.35 -3.45 11.06
N HIS A 45 0.16 -3.20 11.59
CA HIS A 45 -0.66 -2.06 11.18
C HIS A 45 -0.06 -0.71 11.59
N SER A 46 0.56 -0.63 12.78
CA SER A 46 1.21 0.61 13.25
C SER A 46 2.41 0.97 12.40
N VAL A 47 3.26 -0.01 12.04
CA VAL A 47 4.41 0.23 11.17
C VAL A 47 3.96 0.55 9.75
N ALA A 48 3.02 -0.20 9.16
CA ALA A 48 2.48 0.09 7.84
C ALA A 48 1.91 1.52 7.74
N LYS A 49 1.22 1.98 8.79
CA LYS A 49 0.64 3.34 8.88
C LYS A 49 1.69 4.46 8.82
N ILE A 50 2.92 4.24 9.29
CA ILE A 50 3.98 5.25 9.23
C ILE A 50 4.37 5.55 7.78
N TRP A 51 4.26 4.55 6.90
CA TRP A 51 4.66 4.62 5.50
C TRP A 51 3.48 4.92 4.55
N LEU A 52 2.25 4.86 5.05
CA LEU A 52 1.04 5.22 4.31
C LEU A 52 0.75 6.72 4.45
N HIS A 53 1.24 7.49 3.48
CA HIS A 53 0.96 8.91 3.39
C HIS A 53 -0.53 9.16 3.09
N THR A 54 -1.25 9.72 4.05
CA THR A 54 -2.67 10.06 3.86
C THR A 54 -2.77 11.50 3.33
N PRO A 55 -3.48 11.78 2.22
CA PRO A 55 -3.73 13.15 1.79
C PRO A 55 -4.58 13.92 2.80
N PHE A 56 -4.46 15.24 2.81
CA PHE A 56 -5.37 16.11 3.57
C PHE A 56 -6.75 16.07 2.92
N ARG A 57 -7.80 15.87 3.74
CA ARG A 57 -9.18 15.90 3.25
C ARG A 57 -9.53 17.30 2.78
N ASP A 58 -9.99 17.42 1.53
CA ASP A 58 -10.43 18.71 1.00
C ASP A 58 -11.85 19.03 1.47
N ASN A 59 -11.94 19.91 2.47
CA ASN A 59 -13.20 20.49 2.94
C ASN A 59 -13.37 21.94 2.41
N GLY A 60 -12.70 22.30 1.31
CA GLY A 60 -12.68 23.64 0.72
C GLY A 60 -11.69 24.62 1.36
N HIS A 61 -11.05 24.23 2.46
CA HIS A 61 -10.20 25.10 3.29
C HIS A 61 -8.73 24.66 3.35
N LEU A 62 -8.25 23.90 2.36
CA LEU A 62 -6.84 23.47 2.34
C LEU A 62 -5.89 24.65 2.15
N THR A 63 -4.82 24.69 2.93
CA THR A 63 -3.74 25.67 2.75
C THR A 63 -2.96 25.39 1.46
N ALA A 64 -2.23 26.38 0.93
CA ALA A 64 -1.40 26.21 -0.26
C ALA A 64 -0.39 25.06 -0.11
N GLN A 65 0.20 24.93 1.08
CA GLN A 65 1.15 23.86 1.43
C GLN A 65 0.49 22.48 1.43
N GLN A 66 -0.71 22.36 2.01
CA GLN A 66 -1.49 21.12 2.02
C GLN A 66 -1.90 20.69 0.60
N ARG A 67 -2.27 21.65 -0.26
CA ARG A 67 -2.54 21.38 -1.68
C ARG A 67 -1.30 20.87 -2.41
N ARG A 68 -0.12 21.43 -2.12
CA ARG A 68 1.16 20.99 -2.72
C ARG A 68 1.49 19.56 -2.29
N TYR A 69 1.37 19.25 -1.00
CA TYR A 69 1.52 17.91 -0.45
C TYR A 69 0.58 16.90 -1.12
N ASN A 70 -0.72 17.22 -1.18
CA ASN A 70 -1.72 16.35 -1.84
C ASN A 70 -1.37 16.14 -3.31
N ARG A 71 -0.96 17.18 -4.05
CA ARG A 71 -0.54 17.04 -5.45
C ARG A 71 0.65 16.10 -5.61
N ALA A 72 1.66 16.19 -4.75
CA ALA A 72 2.82 15.32 -4.79
C ALA A 72 2.42 13.84 -4.60
N ILE A 73 1.57 13.56 -3.60
CA ILE A 73 1.05 12.21 -3.35
C ILE A 73 0.22 11.71 -4.53
N SER A 74 -0.73 12.53 -5.02
CA SER A 74 -1.59 12.14 -6.12
C SER A 74 -0.79 11.87 -7.40
N GLY A 75 0.32 12.60 -7.64
CA GLY A 75 1.23 12.35 -8.75
C GLY A 75 1.96 11.01 -8.66
N VAL A 76 2.49 10.65 -7.48
CA VAL A 76 3.10 9.33 -7.24
C VAL A 76 2.07 8.22 -7.42
N ARG A 77 0.89 8.37 -6.82
CA ARG A 77 -0.21 7.39 -6.92
C ARG A 77 -0.65 7.20 -8.37
N GLN A 78 -0.81 8.29 -9.13
CA GLN A 78 -1.18 8.23 -10.54
C GLN A 78 -0.15 7.48 -11.38
N THR A 79 1.15 7.60 -11.07
CA THR A 79 2.21 6.85 -11.75
C THR A 79 2.06 5.35 -11.51
N VAL A 80 1.84 4.93 -10.26
CA VAL A 80 1.65 3.52 -9.89
C VAL A 80 0.37 2.96 -10.52
N GLU A 81 -0.73 3.71 -10.46
CA GLU A 81 -2.02 3.30 -11.05
C GLU A 81 -1.94 3.13 -12.55
N ARG A 82 -1.27 4.05 -13.24
CA ARG A 82 -1.01 3.91 -14.67
C ARG A 82 -0.22 2.62 -14.95
N ALA A 83 0.86 2.35 -14.22
CA ALA A 83 1.64 1.12 -14.38
C ALA A 83 0.79 -0.15 -14.19
N ILE A 84 -0.05 -0.17 -13.14
CA ILE A 84 -0.98 -1.29 -12.90
C ILE A 84 -2.04 -1.39 -14.01
N GLY A 85 -2.55 -0.25 -14.48
CA GLY A 85 -3.50 -0.18 -15.60
C GLY A 85 -2.91 -0.75 -16.88
N HIS A 86 -1.66 -0.38 -17.23
CA HIS A 86 -0.93 -0.95 -18.36
C HIS A 86 -0.75 -2.46 -18.22
N LEU A 87 -0.36 -2.93 -17.04
CA LEU A 87 -0.19 -4.36 -16.76
C LEU A 87 -1.51 -5.13 -16.94
N LYS A 88 -2.61 -4.65 -16.36
CA LYS A 88 -3.94 -5.29 -16.46
C LYS A 88 -4.54 -5.20 -17.86
N GLY A 89 -4.35 -4.08 -18.55
CA GLY A 89 -4.83 -3.87 -19.92
C GLY A 89 -4.19 -4.88 -20.88
N ARG A 90 -2.87 -5.07 -20.77
CA ARG A 90 -2.12 -6.05 -21.56
C ARG A 90 -2.44 -7.48 -21.17
N PHE A 91 -2.36 -7.79 -19.88
CA PHE A 91 -2.64 -9.13 -19.34
C PHE A 91 -4.05 -9.17 -18.74
N ARG A 92 -5.08 -9.18 -19.60
CA ARG A 92 -6.50 -9.16 -19.20
C ARG A 92 -6.89 -10.24 -18.18
N ARG A 93 -6.15 -11.35 -18.08
CA ARG A 93 -6.38 -12.37 -17.03
C ARG A 93 -6.25 -11.79 -15.61
N LEU A 94 -5.46 -10.74 -15.42
CA LEU A 94 -5.27 -10.09 -14.13
C LEU A 94 -6.47 -9.25 -13.68
N THR A 95 -7.45 -8.96 -14.55
CA THR A 95 -8.68 -8.28 -14.13
C THR A 95 -9.64 -9.22 -13.41
N ALA A 96 -9.55 -10.53 -13.68
CA ALA A 96 -10.38 -11.56 -13.05
C ALA A 96 -9.57 -12.84 -12.83
N LEU A 97 -9.06 -13.00 -11.61
CA LEU A 97 -8.36 -14.20 -11.15
C LEU A 97 -9.38 -15.21 -10.61
N HIS A 98 -9.75 -16.20 -11.43
CA HIS A 98 -10.70 -17.24 -11.05
C HIS A 98 -10.09 -18.38 -10.21
N CYS A 99 -8.80 -18.31 -9.88
CA CYS A 99 -8.16 -19.32 -9.04
C CYS A 99 -8.46 -19.02 -7.56
N THR A 100 -8.93 -20.03 -6.83
CA THR A 100 -9.10 -19.94 -5.37
C THR A 100 -7.77 -20.02 -4.61
N ASP A 101 -6.72 -20.48 -5.28
CA ASP A 101 -5.38 -20.60 -4.74
C ASP A 101 -4.63 -19.25 -4.83
N VAL A 102 -4.44 -18.62 -3.67
CA VAL A 102 -3.77 -17.32 -3.53
C VAL A 102 -2.32 -17.40 -3.99
N GLU A 103 -1.61 -18.50 -3.71
CA GLU A 103 -0.21 -18.64 -4.07
C GLU A 103 -0.05 -18.69 -5.60
N LYS A 104 -0.91 -19.44 -6.29
CA LYS A 104 -0.93 -19.46 -7.76
C LYS A 104 -1.27 -18.09 -8.35
N ASN A 105 -2.20 -17.36 -7.74
CA ASN A 105 -2.53 -15.99 -8.14
C ASN A 105 -1.32 -15.05 -7.98
N CYS A 106 -0.58 -15.14 -6.88
CA CYS A 106 0.65 -14.37 -6.69
C CYS A 106 1.70 -14.70 -7.75
N HIS A 107 1.92 -15.99 -8.06
CA HIS A 107 2.83 -16.40 -9.13
C HIS A 107 2.43 -15.85 -10.51
N LEU A 108 1.13 -15.87 -10.82
CA LEU A 108 0.62 -15.31 -12.08
C LEU A 108 0.85 -13.79 -12.17
N VAL A 109 0.62 -13.06 -11.06
CA VAL A 109 0.91 -11.62 -10.99
C VAL A 109 2.40 -11.35 -11.19
N MET A 110 3.28 -12.11 -10.51
CA MET A 110 4.73 -11.97 -10.67
C MET A 110 5.19 -12.25 -12.11
N ALA A 111 4.71 -13.33 -12.71
CA ALA A 111 5.02 -13.68 -14.09
C ALA A 111 4.57 -12.57 -15.06
N ALA A 112 3.38 -12.02 -14.87
CA ALA A 112 2.89 -10.90 -15.67
C ALA A 112 3.77 -9.65 -15.51
N CYS A 113 4.24 -9.31 -14.30
CA CYS A 113 5.17 -8.20 -14.09
C CYS A 113 6.50 -8.41 -14.83
N VAL A 114 7.08 -9.61 -14.76
CA VAL A 114 8.32 -9.94 -15.47
C VAL A 114 8.15 -9.82 -16.98
N LEU A 115 7.07 -10.40 -17.52
CA LEU A 115 6.76 -10.32 -18.95
C LEU A 115 6.47 -8.89 -19.39
N HIS A 116 5.78 -8.09 -18.57
CA HIS A 116 5.54 -6.67 -18.83
C HIS A 116 6.84 -5.90 -18.97
N ASN A 117 7.76 -6.08 -18.03
CA ASN A 117 9.07 -5.44 -18.08
C ASN A 117 9.87 -5.86 -19.32
N LEU A 118 9.79 -7.13 -19.72
CA LEU A 118 10.40 -7.60 -20.95
C LEU A 118 9.82 -6.88 -22.17
N CYS A 119 8.49 -6.72 -22.23
CA CYS A 119 7.82 -6.00 -23.34
C CYS A 119 8.25 -4.53 -23.40
N ILE A 120 8.39 -3.86 -22.24
CA ILE A 120 8.94 -2.49 -22.17
C ILE A 120 10.35 -2.44 -22.76
N LEU A 121 11.21 -3.40 -22.37
CA LEU A 121 12.60 -3.44 -22.83
C LEU A 121 12.73 -3.73 -24.33
N THR A 122 11.75 -4.41 -24.93
CA THR A 122 11.72 -4.71 -26.36
C THR A 122 10.97 -3.67 -27.19
N ASP A 123 10.58 -2.54 -26.59
CA ASP A 123 9.79 -1.47 -27.24
C ASP A 123 8.47 -1.99 -27.85
N ASP A 124 7.86 -2.98 -27.20
CA ASP A 124 6.55 -3.49 -27.59
C ASP A 124 5.47 -2.48 -27.17
N ASP A 125 4.61 -2.10 -28.10
CA ASP A 125 3.72 -0.96 -27.99
C ASP A 125 2.59 -1.19 -26.96
N ILE A 126 2.84 -0.78 -25.72
CA ILE A 126 1.93 -0.98 -24.56
C ILE A 126 0.68 -0.09 -24.65
N LEU A 127 0.72 0.97 -25.46
CA LEU A 127 -0.36 1.97 -25.55
C LEU A 127 -1.66 1.40 -26.14
N ILE A 128 -1.56 0.36 -26.97
CA ILE A 128 -2.71 -0.30 -27.62
C ILE A 128 -3.64 -0.97 -26.59
N PHE A 129 -3.11 -1.32 -25.43
CA PHE A 129 -3.84 -2.08 -24.40
C PHE A 129 -4.52 -1.22 -23.34
N ILE A 130 -4.43 0.11 -23.45
CA ILE A 130 -5.10 1.05 -22.55
C ILE A 130 -6.56 1.15 -22.98
N ASN A 131 -7.45 0.38 -22.35
CA ASN A 131 -8.85 0.76 -22.34
C ASN A 131 -8.97 2.05 -21.52
N MET A 132 -9.52 3.12 -22.13
CA MET A 132 -9.87 4.39 -21.48
C MET A 132 -11.02 4.24 -20.48
N GLU A 133 -11.09 3.17 -19.71
CA GLU A 133 -12.12 2.98 -18.71
C GLU A 133 -11.54 3.22 -17.32
N GLU A 134 -12.14 4.25 -16.70
CA GLU A 134 -12.09 4.62 -15.29
C GLU A 134 -10.89 5.48 -14.86
N ALA A 135 -10.95 6.75 -15.28
CA ALA A 135 -10.40 7.84 -14.49
C ALA A 135 -11.21 7.97 -13.18
N GLU A 136 -11.03 7.05 -12.23
CA GLU A 136 -11.48 7.27 -10.86
C GLU A 136 -10.73 8.49 -10.30
N ASP A 137 -11.47 9.44 -9.70
CA ASP A 137 -10.87 10.60 -9.05
C ASP A 137 -9.93 10.12 -7.95
N ALA A 138 -8.65 10.43 -8.17
CA ALA A 138 -7.54 10.15 -7.30
C ALA A 138 -7.75 10.45 -5.81
N ASN A 139 -8.69 11.35 -5.52
CA ASN A 139 -8.90 11.91 -4.20
C ASN A 139 -10.19 11.39 -3.52
N GLN A 140 -10.96 10.50 -4.15
CA GLN A 140 -12.25 10.01 -3.63
C GLN A 140 -12.16 8.63 -2.95
N TYR A 141 -11.21 8.43 -2.04
CA TYR A 141 -11.23 7.23 -1.18
C TYR A 141 -11.91 7.49 0.16
N HIS A 142 -12.79 6.57 0.56
CA HIS A 142 -13.30 6.52 1.93
C HIS A 142 -12.14 6.25 2.88
N ASN A 143 -11.93 7.14 3.86
CA ASN A 143 -10.94 6.92 4.92
C ASN A 143 -11.34 5.70 5.75
N ILE A 144 -10.81 4.52 5.39
CA ILE A 144 -11.03 3.25 6.10
C ILE A 144 -10.38 3.23 7.50
N PHE A 145 -9.54 4.21 7.83
CA PHE A 145 -8.80 4.26 9.09
C PHE A 145 -9.47 5.18 10.11
N ARG A 146 -10.27 4.61 11.03
CA ARG A 146 -11.00 5.36 12.06
C ARG A 146 -10.16 6.00 13.17
N ASN A 147 -8.84 5.80 13.23
CA ASN A 147 -7.96 6.41 14.25
C ASN A 147 -6.50 6.43 13.76
N ALA A 148 -5.98 7.58 13.34
CA ALA A 148 -4.67 7.71 12.70
C ALA A 148 -3.78 8.84 13.27
N VAL A 149 -3.82 9.10 14.58
CA VAL A 149 -3.05 10.18 15.24
C VAL A 149 -1.56 10.19 14.81
N MET A 150 -0.92 9.02 14.71
CA MET A 150 0.48 8.93 14.25
C MET A 150 0.66 9.25 12.75
N GLY A 151 -0.29 8.86 11.90
CA GLY A 151 -0.28 9.21 10.48
C GLY A 151 -0.45 10.71 10.26
N GLU A 152 -1.27 11.37 11.10
CA GLU A 152 -1.42 12.83 11.07
C GLU A 152 -0.16 13.56 11.50
N GLN A 153 0.51 13.09 12.55
CA GLN A 153 1.79 13.66 13.01
C GLN A 153 2.86 13.52 11.93
N LYS A 154 2.99 12.34 11.30
CA LYS A 154 3.94 12.11 10.22
C LYS A 154 3.63 12.99 9.00
N ARG A 155 2.36 13.10 8.62
CA ARG A 155 1.88 14.01 7.57
C ARG A 155 2.24 15.48 7.85
N ASN A 156 2.06 15.94 9.09
CA ASN A 156 2.41 17.31 9.48
C ASN A 156 3.92 17.55 9.48
N GLN A 157 4.74 16.57 9.86
CA GLN A 157 6.19 16.66 9.74
C GLN A 157 6.64 16.81 8.28
N LEU A 158 6.02 16.04 7.38
CA LEU A 158 6.34 16.07 5.95
C LEU A 158 5.82 17.33 5.26
N LEU A 159 4.73 17.92 5.77
CA LEU A 159 4.21 19.19 5.27
C LEU A 159 5.30 20.27 5.30
N ASN A 160 6.16 20.29 6.33
CA ASN A 160 7.26 21.24 6.46
C ASN A 160 8.37 21.07 5.40
N LEU A 161 8.35 20.00 4.60
CA LEU A 161 9.28 19.78 3.49
C LEU A 161 8.75 20.35 2.16
N PHE A 162 7.50 20.83 2.13
CA PHE A 162 6.82 21.42 0.98
C PHE A 162 6.49 22.88 1.22
#